data_AF-A0A8H4NK21-F1
#
_entry.id   AF-A0A8H4NK21-F1
#
_cell.length_a   1.000
_cell.length_b   1.000
_cell.length_c   1.000
_cell.angle_alpha   90.00
_cell.angle_beta   90.00
_cell.angle_gamma   90.00
#
_symmetry.space_group_name_H-M   'P 1'
#
loop_
_entity.id
_entity.type
_entity.pdbx_description
1 polymer ?
#
loop_
_entity_poly.entity_id
_entity_poly.type
_entity_poly.pdbx_seq_one_letter_code
_entity_poly.pdbx_strand_id
1 'polypeptide(L)'
;MPASANITRAKQLEPTHPTVEGPVVERPAVVGKCDNMCVTDTIIYAVSGNGVLIVNEAVNSELKHHDLAPGDFAFVPAWIEHQVKNDTDEDVQWLMIQSGSAPIRADLTEWNGNVIKTRN
;
A
#
# COMPACT_ATOMS: atom_id res chain seq x y z
N MET A 1 -12.87 6.90 -12.48
CA MET A 1 -13.52 6.52 -11.21
C MET A 1 -12.55 6.90 -10.09
N PRO A 2 -12.99 7.52 -8.98
CA PRO A 2 -12.10 7.73 -7.85
C PRO A 2 -11.68 6.36 -7.31
N ALA A 3 -10.39 6.16 -7.12
CA ALA A 3 -9.84 4.96 -6.48
C ALA A 3 -9.25 5.38 -5.13
N SER A 4 -9.44 4.54 -4.11
CA SER A 4 -9.01 4.84 -2.75
C SER A 4 -8.19 3.69 -2.17
N ALA A 5 -7.19 4.03 -1.36
CA ALA A 5 -6.45 3.05 -0.61
C ALA A 5 -7.35 2.44 0.48
N ASN A 6 -7.14 1.17 0.78
CA ASN A 6 -7.87 0.47 1.83
C ASN A 6 -6.89 -0.10 2.85
N ILE A 7 -7.10 0.21 4.12
CA ILE A 7 -6.25 -0.24 5.22
C ILE A 7 -6.99 -1.31 6.03
N THR A 8 -6.39 -2.48 6.15
CA THR A 8 -6.84 -3.53 7.07
C THR A 8 -5.94 -3.55 8.28
N ARG A 9 -6.52 -3.32 9.46
CA ARG A 9 -5.79 -3.34 10.72
C ARG A 9 -5.53 -4.76 11.20
N ALA A 10 -4.41 -4.99 11.87
CA ALA A 10 -4.07 -6.27 12.49
C ALA A 10 -5.19 -6.78 13.40
N LYS A 11 -5.75 -5.89 14.24
CA LYS A 11 -6.87 -6.20 15.16
C LYS A 11 -8.16 -6.64 14.43
N GLN A 12 -8.33 -6.27 13.15
CA GLN A 12 -9.47 -6.72 12.35
C GLN A 12 -9.29 -8.14 11.79
N LEU A 13 -8.12 -8.76 11.97
CA LEU A 13 -7.81 -10.13 11.56
C LEU A 13 -7.87 -11.11 12.73
N GLU A 14 -8.03 -10.63 13.97
CA GLU A 14 -8.15 -11.48 15.15
C GLU A 14 -9.48 -12.26 15.14
N PRO A 15 -9.47 -13.58 15.42
CA PRO A 15 -10.70 -14.36 15.53
C PRO A 15 -11.56 -13.88 16.70
N THR A 16 -12.85 -13.68 16.48
CA THR A 16 -13.79 -13.27 17.55
C THR A 16 -14.10 -14.41 18.52
N HIS A 17 -14.00 -15.68 18.09
CA HIS A 17 -14.24 -16.86 18.94
C HIS A 17 -13.38 -18.06 18.46
N PRO A 18 -12.09 -18.15 18.84
CA PRO A 18 -11.24 -19.27 18.46
C PRO A 18 -11.69 -20.54 19.21
N THR A 19 -12.18 -21.55 18.49
CA THR A 19 -12.71 -22.80 19.10
C THR A 19 -11.97 -24.07 18.68
N VAL A 20 -11.02 -23.99 17.73
CA VAL A 20 -10.15 -25.09 17.22
C VAL A 20 -8.86 -24.49 16.62
N GLU A 21 -7.92 -25.32 16.11
CA GLU A 21 -6.84 -24.86 15.20
C GLU A 21 -7.45 -23.91 14.17
N GLY A 22 -7.01 -22.65 14.22
CA GLY A 22 -7.85 -21.47 14.01
C GLY A 22 -8.44 -21.30 12.60
N PRO A 23 -9.45 -20.42 12.46
CA PRO A 23 -10.08 -20.16 11.18
C PRO A 23 -9.07 -19.61 10.17
N VAL A 24 -9.02 -20.23 8.99
CA VAL A 24 -8.32 -19.65 7.83
C VAL A 24 -9.10 -18.41 7.41
N VAL A 25 -8.56 -17.22 7.69
CA VAL A 25 -9.12 -15.94 7.21
C VAL A 25 -8.55 -15.66 5.84
N GLU A 26 -9.27 -16.07 4.78
CA GLU A 26 -8.97 -15.67 3.42
C GLU A 26 -9.65 -14.33 3.13
N ARG A 27 -8.87 -13.26 2.92
CA ARG A 27 -9.35 -12.01 2.31
C ARG A 27 -8.71 -11.89 0.93
N PRO A 28 -9.43 -12.24 -0.16
CA PRO A 28 -8.87 -12.15 -1.48
C PRO A 28 -8.55 -10.69 -1.80
N ALA A 29 -7.28 -10.40 -2.09
CA ALA A 29 -6.92 -9.15 -2.73
C ALA A 29 -7.29 -9.28 -4.21
N VAL A 30 -8.40 -8.65 -4.62
CA VAL A 30 -8.78 -8.61 -6.02
C VAL A 30 -7.87 -7.61 -6.72
N VAL A 31 -6.85 -8.13 -7.39
CA VAL A 31 -5.91 -7.34 -8.18
C VAL A 31 -6.36 -7.35 -9.64
N GLY A 32 -6.62 -6.17 -10.19
CA GLY A 32 -7.04 -6.01 -11.58
C GLY A 32 -5.86 -6.09 -12.55
N LYS A 33 -6.05 -6.71 -13.72
CA LYS A 33 -5.06 -6.65 -14.81
C LYS A 33 -5.06 -5.24 -15.42
N CYS A 34 -3.89 -4.72 -15.71
CA CYS A 34 -3.72 -3.38 -16.24
C CYS A 34 -2.55 -3.33 -17.24
N ASP A 35 -2.82 -2.90 -18.48
CA ASP A 35 -1.88 -2.96 -19.61
C ASP A 35 -1.26 -1.56 -19.86
N ASN A 36 -0.02 -1.34 -19.37
CA ASN A 36 0.97 -0.26 -19.69
C ASN A 36 0.95 1.10 -18.93
N MET A 37 2.10 1.39 -18.27
CA MET A 37 2.55 2.59 -17.52
C MET A 37 2.27 2.69 -15.99
N CYS A 38 3.20 2.20 -15.15
CA CYS A 38 3.14 2.20 -13.67
C CYS A 38 1.76 1.78 -13.11
N VAL A 39 1.26 0.64 -13.61
CA VAL A 39 -0.16 0.27 -13.58
C VAL A 39 -0.50 -0.90 -12.65
N THR A 40 0.23 -1.11 -11.56
CA THR A 40 0.07 -2.34 -10.78
C THR A 40 -0.39 -2.05 -9.38
N ASP A 41 -1.47 -2.71 -8.96
CA ASP A 41 -1.92 -2.69 -7.59
C ASP A 41 -0.77 -3.11 -6.66
N THR A 42 -0.65 -2.41 -5.53
CA THR A 42 0.37 -2.65 -4.52
C THR A 42 -0.31 -3.04 -3.21
N ILE A 43 0.09 -4.16 -2.65
CA ILE A 43 -0.25 -4.55 -1.28
C ILE A 43 1.00 -4.31 -0.42
N ILE A 44 0.83 -3.58 0.66
CA ILE A 44 1.88 -3.30 1.64
C ILE A 44 1.51 -4.02 2.93
N TYR A 45 2.45 -4.78 3.48
CA TYR A 45 2.34 -5.39 4.80
C TYR A 45 3.40 -4.78 5.74
N ALA A 46 2.96 -4.23 6.86
CA ALA A 46 3.85 -3.68 7.88
C ALA A 46 4.42 -4.83 8.73
N VAL A 47 5.71 -5.10 8.58
CA VAL A 47 6.37 -6.24 9.24
C VAL A 47 6.77 -5.87 10.67
N SER A 48 7.42 -4.73 10.85
CA SER A 48 7.89 -4.23 12.14
C SER A 48 8.05 -2.70 12.12
N GLY A 49 8.05 -2.08 13.30
CA GLY A 49 8.10 -0.63 13.44
C GLY A 49 6.78 0.06 13.05
N ASN A 50 6.68 1.37 13.32
CA ASN A 50 5.52 2.19 12.95
C ASN A 50 5.90 3.15 11.82
N GLY A 51 5.06 3.24 10.79
CA GLY A 51 5.29 4.16 9.69
C GLY A 51 4.01 4.81 9.19
N VAL A 52 4.13 5.71 8.23
CA VAL A 52 3.00 6.42 7.63
C VAL A 52 2.96 6.14 6.14
N LEU A 53 1.81 5.68 5.66
CA LEU A 53 1.48 5.65 4.24
C LEU A 53 0.74 6.94 3.90
N ILE A 54 1.31 7.71 2.98
CA ILE A 54 0.72 8.93 2.44
C ILE A 54 0.20 8.60 1.04
N VAL A 55 -1.07 8.93 0.75
CA VAL A 55 -1.69 8.69 -0.56
C VAL A 55 -2.34 9.94 -1.11
N ASN A 56 -2.24 10.11 -2.44
CA ASN A 56 -2.94 11.13 -3.20
C ASN A 56 -4.02 10.45 -4.05
N GLU A 57 -5.27 10.50 -3.58
CA GLU A 57 -6.38 9.76 -4.21
C GLU A 57 -7.08 10.55 -5.33
N ALA A 58 -6.82 11.86 -5.44
CA ALA A 58 -7.38 12.70 -6.49
C ALA A 58 -6.53 13.96 -6.75
N VAL A 59 -6.51 14.40 -8.00
CA VAL A 59 -5.86 15.66 -8.40
C VAL A 59 -6.44 16.83 -7.60
N ASN A 60 -5.57 17.67 -7.02
CA ASN A 60 -5.93 18.79 -6.15
C ASN A 60 -6.69 18.40 -4.86
N SER A 61 -6.55 17.16 -4.39
CA SER A 61 -7.05 16.75 -3.08
C SER A 61 -5.98 16.84 -1.99
N GLU A 62 -6.41 16.91 -0.74
CA GLU A 62 -5.51 16.78 0.40
C GLU A 62 -4.91 15.38 0.44
N LEU A 63 -3.62 15.30 0.75
CA LEU A 63 -2.94 14.03 0.97
C LEU A 63 -3.55 13.35 2.19
N LYS A 64 -3.85 12.06 2.06
CA LYS A 64 -4.31 11.25 3.19
C LYS A 64 -3.14 10.56 3.84
N HIS A 65 -3.05 10.68 5.15
CA HIS A 65 -2.02 10.07 5.97
C HIS A 65 -2.63 8.90 6.74
N HIS A 66 -2.01 7.74 6.60
CA HIS A 66 -2.42 6.52 7.27
C HIS A 66 -1.25 5.98 8.08
N ASP A 67 -1.33 6.10 9.41
CA ASP A 67 -0.40 5.40 10.30
C ASP A 67 -0.57 3.89 10.08
N LEU A 68 0.53 3.15 10.04
CA LEU A 68 0.59 1.71 9.91
C LEU A 68 1.45 1.13 11.02
N ALA A 69 0.88 0.15 11.72
CA ALA A 69 1.52 -0.61 12.78
C ALA A 69 1.82 -2.03 12.31
N PRO A 70 2.71 -2.77 12.99
CA PRO A 70 3.02 -4.15 12.63
C PRO A 70 1.77 -5.02 12.53
N GLY A 71 1.66 -5.79 11.45
CA GLY A 71 0.51 -6.64 11.13
C GLY A 71 -0.57 -5.97 10.27
N ASP A 72 -0.49 -4.64 10.04
CA ASP A 72 -1.42 -3.94 9.16
C ASP A 72 -1.14 -4.22 7.67
N PHE A 73 -2.21 -4.21 6.87
CA PHE A 73 -2.15 -4.26 5.42
C PHE A 73 -2.68 -2.97 4.81
N ALA A 74 -2.04 -2.49 3.75
CA ALA A 74 -2.56 -1.44 2.89
C ALA A 74 -2.69 -1.97 1.46
N PHE A 75 -3.88 -1.83 0.87
CA PHE A 75 -4.09 -2.01 -0.55
C PHE A 75 -4.12 -0.64 -1.23
N VAL A 76 -3.16 -0.40 -2.12
CA VAL A 76 -3.06 0.81 -2.92
C VAL A 76 -3.36 0.45 -4.38
N PRO A 77 -4.50 0.92 -4.93
CA PRO A 77 -4.84 0.67 -6.32
C PRO A 77 -3.80 1.24 -7.29
N ALA A 78 -3.74 0.67 -8.49
CA ALA A 78 -2.99 1.27 -9.59
C ALA A 78 -3.34 2.76 -9.78
N TRP A 79 -2.36 3.54 -10.23
CA TRP A 79 -2.45 5.00 -10.48
C TRP A 79 -2.52 5.90 -9.24
N ILE A 80 -2.57 5.34 -8.04
CA ILE A 80 -2.55 6.14 -6.82
C ILE A 80 -1.08 6.44 -6.46
N GLU A 81 -0.71 7.72 -6.52
CA GLU A 81 0.58 8.16 -5.98
C GLU A 81 0.60 7.87 -4.49
N HIS A 82 1.68 7.27 -4.03
CA HIS A 82 1.83 6.93 -2.63
C HIS A 82 3.29 7.04 -2.20
N GLN A 83 3.47 7.36 -0.93
CA GLN A 83 4.77 7.45 -0.29
C GLN A 83 4.71 6.72 1.03
N VAL A 84 5.73 5.89 1.25
CA VAL A 84 5.98 5.25 2.53
C VAL A 84 7.00 6.08 3.29
N LYS A 85 6.65 6.50 4.50
CA LYS A 85 7.46 7.38 5.33
C LYS A 85 7.70 6.76 6.71
N ASN A 86 8.95 6.78 7.17
CA ASN A 86 9.29 6.52 8.56
C ASN A 86 9.64 7.86 9.22
N ASP A 87 8.79 8.30 10.15
CA ASP A 87 8.96 9.54 10.93
C ASP A 87 9.44 9.27 12.37
N THR A 88 9.95 8.07 12.62
CA THR A 88 10.39 7.62 13.94
C THR A 88 11.89 7.37 13.97
N ASP A 89 12.46 7.27 15.17
CA ASP A 89 13.86 6.90 15.40
C ASP A 89 14.08 5.37 15.40
N GLU A 90 13.03 4.59 15.09
CA GLU A 90 13.08 3.12 15.06
C GLU A 90 13.13 2.60 13.61
N ASP A 91 13.68 1.40 13.43
CA ASP A 91 13.68 0.73 12.14
C ASP A 91 12.27 0.25 11.78
N VAL A 92 11.84 0.57 10.54
CA VAL A 92 10.56 0.10 10.00
C VAL A 92 10.81 -0.82 8.81
N GLN A 93 10.18 -1.99 8.84
CA GLN A 93 10.26 -2.99 7.77
C GLN A 93 8.89 -3.18 7.11
N TRP A 94 8.90 -3.19 5.79
CA TRP A 94 7.70 -3.25 4.96
C TRP A 94 7.90 -4.34 3.91
N LEU A 95 6.87 -5.15 3.69
CA LEU A 95 6.82 -6.05 2.55
C LEU A 95 5.89 -5.43 1.50
N MET A 96 6.42 -5.16 0.31
CA MET A 96 5.63 -4.69 -0.83
C MET A 96 5.41 -5.82 -1.82
N ILE A 97 4.15 -6.12 -2.09
CA ILE A 97 3.72 -7.12 -3.05
C ILE A 97 3.08 -6.37 -4.20
N GLN A 98 3.65 -6.51 -5.39
CA GLN A 98 3.23 -5.80 -6.59
C GLN A 98 2.99 -6.81 -7.70
N SER A 99 2.07 -6.48 -8.61
CA SER A 99 1.74 -7.37 -9.71
C SER A 99 2.80 -7.39 -10.80
N GLY A 100 3.00 -8.55 -11.41
CA GLY A 100 3.96 -8.77 -12.48
C GLY A 100 5.37 -9.12 -11.98
N SER A 101 6.19 -9.70 -12.87
CA SER A 101 7.56 -10.11 -12.55
C SER A 101 8.56 -8.95 -12.51
N ALA A 102 8.17 -7.78 -13.00
CA ALA A 102 8.95 -6.55 -13.03
C ALA A 102 7.97 -5.36 -12.90
N PRO A 103 7.56 -5.00 -11.67
CA PRO A 103 6.62 -3.90 -11.47
C PRO A 103 7.23 -2.60 -12.01
N ILE A 104 6.46 -1.89 -12.83
CA ILE A 104 6.87 -0.57 -13.33
C ILE A 104 6.58 0.42 -12.22
N ARG A 105 7.59 1.17 -11.78
CA ARG A 105 7.47 2.30 -10.87
C ARG A 105 7.82 3.59 -11.60
N ALA A 106 7.01 4.63 -11.42
CA ALA A 106 7.32 5.98 -11.87
C ALA A 106 7.66 6.81 -10.64
N ASP A 107 8.93 7.21 -10.51
CA ASP A 107 9.33 8.19 -9.50
C ASP A 107 8.93 9.59 -9.99
N LEU A 108 8.34 10.39 -9.11
CA LEU A 108 7.86 11.73 -9.43
C LEU A 108 8.71 12.79 -8.73
N THR A 109 8.79 13.98 -9.30
CA THR A 109 9.51 15.12 -8.69
C THR A 109 8.86 15.58 -7.38
N GLU A 110 7.53 15.48 -7.30
CA GLU A 110 6.68 15.83 -6.17
C GLU A 110 5.28 15.22 -6.40
N TRP A 111 4.33 15.42 -5.48
CA TRP A 111 2.94 15.02 -5.65
C TRP A 111 2.30 15.71 -6.86
N ASN A 112 1.66 14.97 -7.75
CA ASN A 112 1.20 15.42 -9.06
C ASN A 112 2.33 16.00 -9.95
N GLY A 113 3.58 15.71 -9.63
CA GLY A 113 4.77 16.19 -10.31
C GLY A 113 5.07 15.43 -11.61
N ASN A 114 6.17 15.82 -12.26
CA ASN A 114 6.61 15.14 -13.48
C ASN A 114 7.31 13.83 -13.15
N VAL A 115 7.21 12.85 -14.05
CA VAL A 115 8.02 11.62 -13.98
C VAL A 115 9.50 11.99 -14.09
N ILE A 116 10.28 11.60 -13.08
CA ILE A 116 11.73 11.62 -13.13
C ILE A 116 12.13 10.55 -14.16
N LYS A 117 12.76 10.96 -15.27
CA LYS A 117 13.25 10.01 -16.27
C LYS A 117 14.15 8.98 -15.59
N THR A 118 13.64 7.78 -15.40
CA THR A 118 14.44 6.65 -14.93
C THR A 118 15.47 6.35 -16.02
N ARG A 119 16.77 6.40 -15.69
CA ARG A 119 17.78 5.82 -16.57
C ARG A 119 17.54 4.31 -16.56
N ASN A 120 17.27 3.76 -17.74
CA ASN A 120 17.25 2.31 -17.98
C ASN A 120 18.53 1.64 -17.48
#